data_AF-A0A1F8R9Z3-F1
#
_entry.id   AF-A0A1F8R9Z3-F1
#
_cell.length_a   1.000
_cell.length_b   1.000
_cell.length_c   1.000
_cell.angle_alpha   90.00
_cell.angle_beta   90.00
_cell.angle_gamma   90.00
#
_symmetry.space_group_name_H-M   'P 1'
#
loop_
_entity.id
_entity.type
_entity.pdbx_description
1 polymer ?
#
loop_
_entity_poly.entity_id
_entity_poly.type
_entity_poly.pdbx_seq_one_letter_code
_entity_poly.pdbx_strand_id
1 'polypeptide(L)'
;MSGLEFLRQVNTGLRKAPGKKIAVIGGGNVATDVARTLLRLGAAPVVLYRRGRGEMPALKEEVDKAGQEGVKIQFLTLPVAASKKDGRIALECTRMELGSPDETGRPRPVPVKGSEFTLEFDAVMEALGEEPDLSILPEGLIDDYQRLKAGLSAGPLGGRFFAAGDFVSGPSTVAAAIAAGREAAGLIHRYPGGTKRRQAGSRRVPEKFNSAYLRRTSRVATPELSPAERVKSLDAEDTGGLEPAAVATEANRCFNCGCVAINPSDMAPALIAMGAKIKTTRRVVEAALFFDAGVDKTTVLDNDEIVVEIEVPAPGAGTRCKFIKTALRKSIDFPIVNCAAAIESRNGTVRSARICLNAVYTEPYRATAAEDYLKGKPISESTAAAAAEEVTAAAFPLLNNAYKIQIARALVKRAILGCG
;
A
#
# COMPACT_ATOMS: atom_id res chain seq x y z
N MET A 1 19.57 21.26 29.37
CA MET A 1 20.38 20.76 28.24
C MET A 1 19.43 20.48 27.09
N SER A 2 19.82 20.76 25.84
CA SER A 2 18.98 20.41 24.69
C SER A 2 18.95 18.88 24.51
N GLY A 3 17.76 18.34 24.31
CA GLY A 3 17.54 16.92 24.04
C GLY A 3 18.17 16.49 22.71
N LEU A 4 18.10 17.33 21.68
CA LEU A 4 18.73 17.05 20.39
C LEU A 4 20.26 17.03 20.51
N GLU A 5 20.84 17.97 21.24
CA GLU A 5 22.28 17.99 21.49
C GLU A 5 22.72 16.75 22.25
N PHE A 6 21.96 16.32 23.27
CA PHE A 6 22.20 15.09 23.98
C PHE A 6 22.17 13.85 23.06
N LEU A 7 21.16 13.72 22.21
CA LEU A 7 21.09 12.63 21.23
C LEU A 7 22.28 12.65 20.27
N ARG A 8 22.69 13.83 19.81
CA ARG A 8 23.90 13.99 18.99
C ARG A 8 25.14 13.51 19.74
N GLN A 9 25.32 13.90 21.00
CA GLN A 9 26.45 13.47 21.82
C GLN A 9 26.48 11.94 21.97
N VAL A 10 25.32 11.32 22.24
CA VAL A 10 25.20 9.84 22.30
C VAL A 10 25.57 9.21 20.97
N ASN A 11 25.07 9.74 19.86
CA ASN A 11 25.43 9.25 18.53
C ASN A 11 26.94 9.39 18.25
N THR A 12 27.61 10.42 18.77
CA THR A 12 29.06 10.62 18.64
C THR A 12 29.92 9.91 19.70
N GLY A 13 29.33 9.11 20.59
CA GLY A 13 30.06 8.25 21.52
C GLY A 13 29.79 8.47 23.01
N LEU A 14 28.92 9.40 23.41
CA LEU A 14 28.50 9.49 24.81
C LEU A 14 27.77 8.20 25.22
N ARG A 15 28.22 7.57 26.30
CA ARG A 15 27.67 6.31 26.82
C ARG A 15 27.31 6.39 28.30
N LYS A 16 27.20 7.59 28.87
CA LYS A 16 26.80 7.82 30.26
C LYS A 16 25.69 8.85 30.32
N ALA A 17 24.64 8.54 31.08
CA ALA A 17 23.60 9.50 31.39
C ALA A 17 24.12 10.59 32.35
N PRO A 18 23.61 11.83 32.28
CA PRO A 18 24.03 12.95 33.14
C PRO A 18 23.46 12.89 34.57
N GLY A 19 22.92 11.76 34.99
CA GLY A 19 22.28 11.57 36.29
C GLY A 19 21.45 10.29 36.33
N LYS A 20 20.83 9.99 37.47
CA LYS A 20 19.93 8.83 37.61
C LYS A 20 18.49 9.22 37.33
N LYS A 21 17.97 10.29 37.90
CA LYS A 21 16.57 10.73 37.70
C LYS A 21 16.55 11.98 36.84
N ILE A 22 15.99 11.90 35.63
CA ILE A 22 16.11 12.96 34.63
C ILE A 22 14.72 13.38 34.14
N ALA A 23 14.45 14.69 34.12
CA ALA A 23 13.23 15.21 33.50
C ALA A 23 13.46 15.41 31.99
N VAL A 24 12.47 15.04 31.17
CA VAL A 24 12.43 15.36 29.74
C VAL A 24 11.19 16.21 29.49
N ILE A 25 11.37 17.46 29.12
CA ILE A 25 10.26 18.41 28.91
C ILE A 25 9.90 18.43 27.43
N GLY A 26 8.74 17.88 27.07
CA GLY A 26 8.31 17.79 25.68
C GLY A 26 7.34 16.64 25.42
N GLY A 27 6.84 16.55 24.19
CA GLY A 27 5.95 15.46 23.77
C GLY A 27 6.08 15.04 22.31
N GLY A 28 7.04 15.59 21.57
CA GLY A 28 7.35 15.16 20.20
C GLY A 28 8.26 13.94 20.16
N ASN A 29 8.59 13.48 18.96
CA ASN A 29 9.47 12.31 18.76
C ASN A 29 10.82 12.45 19.49
N VAL A 30 11.42 13.65 19.45
CA VAL A 30 12.68 13.95 20.18
C VAL A 30 12.55 13.66 21.68
N ALA A 31 11.41 13.99 22.31
CA ALA A 31 11.22 13.73 23.75
C ALA A 31 11.19 12.22 24.04
N THR A 32 10.53 11.45 23.16
CA THR A 32 10.48 9.99 23.25
C THR A 32 11.87 9.37 23.04
N ASP A 33 12.60 9.82 22.02
CA ASP A 33 13.96 9.33 21.71
C ASP A 33 14.94 9.62 22.85
N VAL A 34 14.91 10.84 23.41
CA VAL A 34 15.71 11.22 24.57
C VAL A 34 15.37 10.33 25.76
N ALA A 35 14.10 10.11 26.05
CA ALA A 35 13.69 9.29 27.18
C ALA A 35 14.13 7.83 27.03
N ARG A 36 13.89 7.20 25.88
CA ARG A 36 14.32 5.81 25.61
C ARG A 36 15.84 5.67 25.66
N THR A 37 16.57 6.64 25.11
CA THR A 37 18.04 6.68 25.15
C THR A 37 18.55 6.79 26.59
N LEU A 38 17.98 7.68 27.40
CA LEU A 38 18.34 7.81 28.81
C LEU A 38 18.08 6.53 29.60
N LEU A 39 16.95 5.87 29.34
CA LEU A 39 16.60 4.60 29.96
C LEU A 39 17.64 3.51 29.63
N ARG A 40 18.01 3.38 28.36
CA ARG A 40 19.05 2.45 27.89
C ARG A 40 20.45 2.76 28.43
N LEU A 41 20.72 4.02 28.79
CA LEU A 41 21.93 4.44 29.50
C LEU A 41 21.87 4.22 31.02
N GLY A 42 20.82 3.55 31.52
CA GLY A 42 20.66 3.21 32.93
C GLY A 42 20.06 4.31 33.81
N ALA A 43 19.48 5.36 33.22
CA ALA A 43 18.75 6.38 33.95
C ALA A 43 17.25 6.05 34.09
N ALA A 44 16.56 6.81 34.91
CA ALA A 44 15.12 6.79 35.17
C ALA A 44 14.51 8.11 34.66
N PRO A 45 14.20 8.19 33.35
CA PRO A 45 13.61 9.39 32.75
C PRO A 45 12.14 9.55 33.14
N VAL A 46 11.70 10.79 33.31
CA VAL A 46 10.29 11.18 33.42
C VAL A 46 9.99 12.25 32.38
N VAL A 47 9.13 11.91 31.42
CA VAL A 47 8.66 12.87 30.42
C VAL A 47 7.57 13.73 31.04
N LEU A 48 7.73 15.05 31.02
CA LEU A 48 6.75 16.02 31.48
C LEU A 48 6.08 16.64 30.24
N TYR A 49 4.78 16.43 30.10
CA TYR A 49 4.04 16.89 28.94
C TYR A 49 2.77 17.64 29.34
N ARG A 50 2.62 18.85 28.79
CA ARG A 50 1.55 19.79 29.17
C ARG A 50 0.15 19.43 28.68
N ARG A 51 -0.02 18.40 27.84
CA ARG A 51 -1.33 17.93 27.34
C ARG A 51 -1.55 16.45 27.66
N GLY A 52 -2.68 15.89 27.23
CA GLY A 52 -3.00 14.48 27.34
C GLY A 52 -2.29 13.62 26.30
N ARG A 53 -2.44 12.29 26.42
CA ARG A 53 -1.83 11.31 25.51
C ARG A 53 -2.35 11.44 24.08
N GLY A 54 -3.63 11.77 23.90
CA GLY A 54 -4.25 11.91 22.57
C GLY A 54 -3.69 13.08 21.76
N GLU A 55 -3.16 14.11 22.44
CA GLU A 55 -2.62 15.31 21.82
C GLU A 55 -1.10 15.28 21.68
N MET A 56 -0.44 14.16 22.03
CA MET A 56 1.02 14.02 21.97
C MET A 56 1.48 13.98 20.50
N PRO A 57 2.38 14.87 20.04
CA PRO A 57 2.83 14.87 18.64
C PRO A 57 3.66 13.65 18.24
N ALA A 58 4.29 12.98 19.21
CA ALA A 58 5.05 11.78 18.94
C ALA A 58 4.18 10.68 18.31
N LEU A 59 4.79 9.85 17.46
CA LEU A 59 4.10 8.70 16.87
C LEU A 59 3.57 7.79 17.99
N LYS A 60 2.31 7.39 17.88
CA LYS A 60 1.65 6.55 18.89
C LYS A 60 2.45 5.28 19.20
N GLU A 61 2.97 4.63 18.17
CA GLU A 61 3.79 3.42 18.29
C GLU A 61 5.06 3.67 19.11
N GLU A 62 5.71 4.83 18.94
CA GLU A 62 6.91 5.21 19.70
C GLU A 62 6.58 5.49 21.17
N VAL A 63 5.45 6.16 21.44
CA VAL A 63 4.96 6.39 22.81
C VAL A 63 4.63 5.06 23.50
N ASP A 64 3.98 4.14 22.78
CA ASP A 64 3.64 2.82 23.28
C ASP A 64 4.89 1.99 23.58
N LYS A 65 5.88 1.99 22.67
CA LYS A 65 7.18 1.32 22.86
C LYS A 65 7.97 1.89 24.04
N ALA A 66 8.02 3.21 24.19
CA ALA A 66 8.66 3.86 25.34
C ALA A 66 8.00 3.43 26.67
N GLY A 67 6.66 3.36 26.70
CA GLY A 67 5.92 2.88 27.86
C GLY A 67 6.21 1.40 28.18
N GLN A 68 6.31 0.54 27.16
CA GLN A 68 6.67 -0.88 27.32
C GLN A 68 8.08 -1.08 27.88
N GLU A 69 9.04 -0.23 27.50
CA GLU A 69 10.40 -0.23 28.04
C GLU A 69 10.46 0.28 29.49
N GLY A 70 9.44 1.04 29.93
CA GLY A 70 9.32 1.54 31.31
C GLY A 70 9.52 3.05 31.46
N VAL A 71 9.51 3.81 30.35
CA VAL A 71 9.53 5.28 30.41
C VAL A 71 8.25 5.78 31.08
N LYS A 72 8.41 6.65 32.09
CA LYS A 72 7.28 7.31 32.76
C LYS A 72 6.93 8.60 32.03
N ILE A 73 5.67 8.76 31.66
CA ILE A 73 5.14 9.98 31.06
C ILE A 73 4.12 10.60 32.01
N GLN A 74 4.40 11.81 32.49
CA GLN A 74 3.50 12.60 33.31
C GLN A 74 2.78 13.62 32.42
N PHE A 75 1.57 13.25 32.02
CA PHE A 75 0.67 14.11 31.26
C PHE A 75 0.15 15.28 32.11
N LEU A 76 -0.42 16.27 31.42
CA LEU A 76 -1.06 17.43 32.04
C LEU A 76 -0.16 18.11 33.09
N THR A 77 1.14 18.20 32.79
CA THR A 77 2.15 18.77 33.69
C THR A 77 3.02 19.74 32.92
N LEU A 78 3.10 20.98 33.40
CA LEU A 78 3.94 22.03 32.83
C LEU A 78 4.92 22.52 33.90
N PRO A 79 6.24 22.37 33.69
CA PRO A 79 7.25 23.09 34.47
C PRO A 79 7.13 24.59 34.22
N VAL A 80 7.06 25.38 35.29
CA VAL A 80 6.92 26.85 35.24
C VAL A 80 8.16 27.58 35.79
N ALA A 81 8.93 26.93 36.67
CA ALA A 81 10.20 27.45 37.15
C ALA A 81 11.17 26.32 37.47
N ALA A 82 12.47 26.64 37.45
CA ALA A 82 13.54 25.73 37.84
C ALA A 82 14.47 26.44 38.83
N SER A 83 14.87 25.73 39.88
CA SER A 83 15.87 26.18 40.84
C SER A 83 16.86 25.08 41.14
N LYS A 84 18.05 25.45 41.63
CA LYS A 84 19.08 24.50 42.06
C LYS A 84 19.03 24.37 43.58
N LYS A 85 18.88 23.14 44.08
CA LYS A 85 18.83 22.82 45.51
C LYS A 85 19.65 21.57 45.78
N ASP A 86 20.64 21.66 46.67
CA ASP A 86 21.49 20.53 47.10
C ASP A 86 22.12 19.74 45.94
N GLY A 87 22.56 20.45 44.88
CA GLY A 87 23.16 19.83 43.70
C GLY A 87 22.17 19.22 42.71
N ARG A 88 20.87 19.22 43.02
CA ARG A 88 19.77 18.79 42.14
C ARG A 88 19.01 19.98 41.55
N ILE A 89 18.18 19.70 40.55
CA ILE A 89 17.28 20.65 39.92
C ILE A 89 15.86 20.39 40.45
N ALA A 90 15.30 21.38 41.12
CA ALA A 90 13.89 21.39 41.53
C ALA A 90 13.08 22.10 40.45
N LEU A 91 12.13 21.38 39.86
CA LEU A 91 11.16 21.91 38.89
C LEU A 91 9.85 22.20 39.60
N GLU A 92 9.47 23.46 39.66
CA GLU A 92 8.13 23.88 40.03
C GLU A 92 7.22 23.63 38.83
N CYS A 93 6.20 22.80 39.04
CA CYS A 93 5.27 22.36 38.02
C CYS A 93 3.85 22.78 38.39
N THR A 94 3.02 23.03 37.39
CA THR A 94 1.58 23.22 37.55
C THR A 94 0.83 22.11 36.81
N ARG A 95 -0.33 21.70 37.34
CA ARG A 95 -1.22 20.77 36.61
C ARG A 95 -1.92 21.54 35.51
N MET A 96 -2.15 20.84 34.40
CA MET A 96 -2.88 21.37 33.26
C MET A 96 -4.23 20.67 33.10
N GLU A 97 -5.16 21.33 32.45
CA GLU A 97 -6.38 20.73 31.91
C GLU A 97 -6.51 21.06 30.42
N LEU A 98 -7.30 20.27 29.70
CA LEU A 98 -7.57 20.51 28.28
C LEU A 98 -8.74 21.50 28.15
N GLY A 99 -8.44 22.72 27.72
CA GLY A 99 -9.43 23.72 27.36
C GLY A 99 -9.89 23.60 25.91
N SER A 100 -10.53 24.66 25.40
CA SER A 100 -11.04 24.72 24.03
C SER A 100 -9.92 24.47 22.99
N PRO A 101 -10.26 23.85 21.85
CA PRO A 101 -9.35 23.68 20.72
C PRO A 101 -8.73 25.00 20.22
N ASP A 102 -7.49 24.93 19.75
CA ASP A 102 -6.84 25.98 18.96
C ASP A 102 -7.28 25.93 17.47
N GLU A 103 -6.69 26.80 16.64
CA GLU A 103 -6.99 26.90 15.20
C GLU A 103 -6.70 25.61 14.42
N THR A 104 -5.87 24.72 14.98
CA THR A 104 -5.57 23.40 14.40
C THR A 104 -6.57 22.33 14.84
N GLY A 105 -7.56 22.69 15.67
CA GLY A 105 -8.50 21.76 16.29
C GLY A 105 -7.92 21.04 17.51
N ARG A 106 -6.72 21.43 17.97
CA ARG A 106 -6.02 20.75 19.07
C ARG A 106 -6.33 21.43 20.41
N PRO A 107 -6.75 20.70 21.46
CA PRO A 107 -7.03 21.28 22.77
C PRO A 107 -5.87 22.12 23.34
N ARG A 108 -6.19 23.33 23.82
CA ARG A 108 -5.23 24.20 24.50
C ARG A 108 -5.00 23.72 25.94
N PRO A 109 -3.75 23.65 26.42
CA PRO A 109 -3.49 23.34 27.81
C PRO A 109 -3.72 24.59 28.67
N VAL A 110 -4.51 24.49 29.73
CA VAL A 110 -4.84 25.58 30.67
C VAL A 110 -4.33 25.23 32.06
N PRO A 111 -3.60 26.13 32.76
CA PRO A 111 -3.14 25.87 34.12
C PRO A 111 -4.32 25.73 35.11
N VAL A 112 -4.27 24.71 35.96
CA VAL A 112 -5.20 24.54 37.07
C VAL A 112 -4.70 25.35 38.26
N LYS A 113 -5.45 26.37 38.68
CA LYS A 113 -5.05 27.28 39.77
C LYS A 113 -4.87 26.53 41.09
N GLY A 114 -3.79 26.79 41.83
CA GLY A 114 -3.54 26.19 43.14
C GLY A 114 -3.08 24.72 43.08
N SER A 115 -2.64 24.27 41.90
CA SER A 115 -2.20 22.90 41.65
C SER A 115 -0.68 22.76 41.55
N GLU A 116 0.05 23.76 42.05
CA GLU A 116 1.51 23.82 41.97
C GLU A 116 2.17 22.74 42.85
N PHE A 117 3.22 22.12 42.33
CA PHE A 117 3.99 21.10 43.03
C PHE A 117 5.43 21.05 42.53
N THR A 118 6.35 20.55 43.35
CA THR A 118 7.77 20.49 43.00
C THR A 118 8.22 19.05 42.73
N LEU A 119 9.00 18.86 41.67
CA LEU A 119 9.67 17.61 41.35
C LEU A 119 11.19 17.82 41.31
N GLU A 120 11.94 16.93 41.97
CA GLU A 120 13.40 16.98 41.97
C GLU A 120 14.02 15.99 40.98
N PHE A 121 15.05 16.44 40.26
CA PHE A 121 15.80 15.69 39.24
C PHE A 121 17.30 15.98 39.33
N ASP A 122 18.12 15.03 38.88
CA ASP A 122 19.57 15.22 38.77
C ASP A 122 19.92 16.07 37.53
N ALA A 123 19.13 15.95 36.45
CA ALA A 123 19.28 16.72 35.22
C ALA A 123 17.92 16.97 34.55
N VAL A 124 17.87 17.98 33.66
CA VAL A 124 16.70 18.34 32.86
C VAL A 124 17.07 18.49 31.39
N MET A 125 16.31 17.78 30.55
CA MET A 125 16.40 17.79 29.09
C MET A 125 15.22 18.56 28.51
N GLU A 126 15.51 19.51 27.63
CA GLU A 126 14.51 20.26 26.88
C GLU A 126 14.31 19.63 25.50
N ALA A 127 13.08 19.28 25.16
CA ALA A 127 12.70 18.65 23.90
C ALA A 127 11.40 19.31 23.36
N LEU A 128 11.41 20.63 23.27
CA LEU A 128 10.24 21.45 22.92
C LEU A 128 10.04 21.66 21.41
N GLY A 129 11.06 21.39 20.61
CA GLY A 129 11.06 21.60 19.15
C GLY A 129 12.33 22.31 18.72
N GLU A 130 12.48 22.49 17.40
CA GLU A 130 13.58 23.23 16.78
C GLU A 130 12.99 24.28 15.83
N GLU A 131 13.67 25.42 15.70
CA GLU A 131 13.29 26.50 14.80
C GLU A 131 14.47 26.80 13.86
N PRO A 132 14.21 27.16 12.60
CA PRO A 132 15.28 27.51 11.67
C PRO A 132 15.96 28.81 12.09
N ASP A 133 17.30 28.82 12.08
CA ASP A 133 18.06 30.05 12.18
C ASP A 133 18.00 30.81 10.84
N LEU A 134 17.20 31.86 10.79
CA LEU A 134 16.99 32.68 9.60
C LEU A 134 17.99 33.84 9.46
N SER A 135 18.90 34.03 10.42
CA SER A 135 19.86 35.15 10.41
C SER A 135 20.81 35.12 9.21
N ILE A 136 20.97 33.95 8.59
CA ILE A 136 21.81 33.74 7.41
C ILE A 136 21.18 34.23 6.10
N LEU A 137 19.88 34.57 6.11
CA LEU A 137 19.13 34.91 4.90
C LEU A 137 19.16 36.42 4.62
N PRO A 138 19.24 36.82 3.34
CA PRO A 138 19.13 38.23 2.96
C PRO A 138 17.73 38.78 3.26
N GLU A 139 17.67 40.09 3.52
CA GLU A 139 16.43 40.83 3.71
C GLU A 139 15.48 40.63 2.51
N GLY A 140 14.19 40.44 2.79
CA GLY A 140 13.15 40.18 1.78
C GLY A 140 12.77 38.71 1.57
N LEU A 141 13.53 37.76 2.13
CA LEU A 141 13.21 36.32 2.10
C LEU A 141 12.50 35.81 3.36
N ILE A 142 12.23 36.68 4.33
CA ILE A 142 11.56 36.35 5.59
C ILE A 142 10.18 37.02 5.63
N ASP A 143 9.15 36.32 6.09
CA ASP A 143 7.79 36.80 6.26
C ASP A 143 7.57 37.46 7.62
N ASP A 144 6.41 38.10 7.79
CA ASP A 144 6.09 38.85 9.00
C ASP A 144 5.95 37.95 10.24
N TYR A 145 5.91 36.63 10.03
CA TYR A 145 5.87 35.60 11.06
C TYR A 145 7.23 34.95 11.33
N GLN A 146 8.34 35.56 10.86
CA GLN A 146 9.69 35.01 10.99
C GLN A 146 9.82 33.61 10.37
N ARG A 147 9.27 33.42 9.17
CA ARG A 147 9.41 32.20 8.37
C ARG A 147 9.96 32.53 7.00
N LEU A 148 10.53 31.54 6.32
CA LEU A 148 10.95 31.70 4.94
C LEU A 148 9.74 32.05 4.05
N LYS A 149 9.84 33.11 3.24
CA LYS A 149 8.87 33.50 2.18
C LYS A 149 8.94 32.51 1.02
N ALA A 150 8.57 31.26 1.27
CA ALA A 150 8.62 30.16 0.33
C ALA A 150 7.35 29.30 0.44
N GLY A 151 6.89 28.75 -0.69
CA GLY A 151 6.01 27.59 -0.65
C GLY A 151 6.78 26.34 -0.16
N LEU A 152 6.06 25.25 0.13
CA LEU A 152 6.60 23.97 0.64
C LEU A 152 7.81 23.43 -0.15
N SER A 153 7.93 23.83 -1.42
CA SER A 153 9.13 23.74 -2.24
C SER A 153 9.40 25.13 -2.82
N ALA A 154 10.46 25.79 -2.36
CA ALA A 154 10.74 27.14 -2.80
C ALA A 154 11.24 27.11 -4.25
N GLY A 155 10.55 27.80 -5.16
CA GLY A 155 11.15 28.26 -6.41
C GLY A 155 12.33 29.21 -6.14
N PRO A 156 12.95 29.80 -7.17
CA PRO A 156 14.13 30.64 -6.98
C PRO A 156 13.82 31.85 -6.05
N LEU A 157 14.16 31.72 -4.77
CA LEU A 157 14.12 32.77 -3.77
C LEU A 157 15.16 33.83 -4.16
N GLY A 158 14.73 35.08 -4.28
CA GLY A 158 15.57 36.16 -4.82
C GLY A 158 16.10 35.87 -6.23
N GLY A 159 15.47 34.96 -6.99
CA GLY A 159 15.90 34.58 -8.33
C GLY A 159 17.07 33.60 -8.40
N ARG A 160 17.64 33.11 -7.28
CA ARG A 160 18.87 32.25 -7.34
C ARG A 160 18.92 31.10 -6.34
N PHE A 161 18.15 31.13 -5.26
CA PHE A 161 18.25 30.15 -4.17
C PHE A 161 17.03 29.21 -4.13
N PHE A 162 17.24 27.98 -3.70
CA PHE A 162 16.18 26.98 -3.52
C PHE A 162 16.26 26.44 -2.09
N ALA A 163 15.11 26.12 -1.50
CA ALA A 163 15.01 25.56 -0.16
C ALA A 163 13.99 24.41 -0.14
N ALA A 164 14.24 23.42 0.72
CA ALA A 164 13.40 22.24 0.87
C ALA A 164 13.50 21.65 2.28
N GLY A 165 12.53 20.80 2.63
CA GLY A 165 12.48 20.08 3.91
C GLY A 165 12.09 20.98 5.08
N ASP A 166 12.51 20.58 6.28
CA ASP A 166 12.04 21.17 7.55
C ASP A 166 12.40 22.65 7.70
N PHE A 167 13.45 23.13 7.03
CA PHE A 167 13.78 24.56 6.98
C PHE A 167 12.68 25.42 6.32
N VAL A 168 11.84 24.79 5.49
CA VAL A 168 10.71 25.44 4.78
C VAL A 168 9.38 25.11 5.43
N SER A 169 9.10 23.82 5.65
CA SER A 169 7.80 23.35 6.12
C SER A 169 7.65 23.30 7.64
N GLY A 170 8.75 23.48 8.37
CA GLY A 170 8.86 23.08 9.76
C GLY A 170 9.05 21.56 9.92
N PRO A 171 9.25 21.09 11.16
CA PRO A 171 9.57 19.69 11.47
C PRO A 171 8.54 18.71 10.91
N SER A 172 9.01 17.69 10.19
CA SER A 172 8.15 16.67 9.59
C SER A 172 8.80 15.28 9.60
N THR A 173 8.44 14.43 8.66
CA THR A 173 9.06 13.13 8.45
C THR A 173 10.22 13.23 7.47
N VAL A 174 11.20 12.34 7.59
CA VAL A 174 12.29 12.20 6.61
C VAL A 174 11.76 12.00 5.19
N ALA A 175 10.66 11.26 5.04
CA ALA A 175 10.02 11.05 3.74
C ALA A 175 9.50 12.36 3.12
N ALA A 176 8.92 13.24 3.93
CA ALA A 176 8.48 14.56 3.47
C ALA A 176 9.67 15.43 3.05
N ALA A 177 10.76 15.42 3.81
CA ALA A 177 11.98 16.14 3.45
C ALA A 177 12.60 15.63 2.13
N ILE A 178 12.65 14.30 1.93
CA ILE A 178 13.10 13.69 0.67
C ILE A 178 12.19 14.10 -0.49
N ALA A 179 10.87 14.11 -0.30
CA ALA A 179 9.91 14.52 -1.31
C ALA A 179 10.12 15.99 -1.72
N ALA A 180 10.27 16.90 -0.75
CA ALA A 180 10.56 18.31 -0.99
C ALA A 180 11.91 18.48 -1.73
N GLY A 181 12.94 17.73 -1.35
CA GLY A 181 14.24 17.74 -2.05
C GLY A 181 14.14 17.29 -3.51
N ARG A 182 13.33 16.26 -3.80
CA ARG A 182 13.08 15.79 -5.18
C ARG A 182 12.36 16.85 -6.02
N GLU A 183 11.44 17.58 -5.41
CA GLU A 183 10.73 18.68 -6.08
C GLU A 183 11.68 19.85 -6.35
N ALA A 184 12.44 20.30 -5.34
CA ALA A 184 13.44 21.34 -5.48
C ALA A 184 14.48 21.02 -6.56
N ALA A 185 14.99 19.78 -6.62
CA ALA A 185 15.88 19.34 -7.68
C ALA A 185 15.25 19.45 -9.09
N GLY A 186 13.94 19.19 -9.19
CA GLY A 186 13.19 19.36 -10.43
C GLY A 186 13.04 20.83 -10.84
N LEU A 187 12.91 21.74 -9.87
CA LEU A 187 12.87 23.19 -10.11
C LEU A 187 14.25 23.73 -10.52
N ILE A 188 15.31 23.33 -9.81
CA ILE A 188 16.71 23.67 -10.14
C ILE A 188 17.02 23.25 -11.58
N HIS A 189 16.67 22.03 -11.97
CA HIS A 189 16.93 21.53 -13.32
C HIS A 189 16.26 22.36 -14.43
N ARG A 190 15.09 22.94 -14.16
CA ARG A 190 14.35 23.77 -15.12
C ARG A 190 14.82 25.22 -15.12
N TYR A 191 15.51 25.68 -14.09
CA TYR A 191 15.87 27.07 -13.94
C TYR A 191 17.23 27.40 -14.61
N PRO A 192 17.34 28.51 -15.38
CA PRO A 192 16.28 29.41 -15.82
C PRO A 192 15.56 28.97 -17.11
N GLY A 193 16.03 27.92 -17.81
CA GLY A 193 15.49 27.51 -19.12
C GLY A 193 15.65 26.02 -19.47
N GLY A 194 15.82 25.15 -18.47
CA GLY A 194 15.97 23.71 -18.69
C GLY A 194 14.68 23.02 -19.13
N THR A 195 14.80 21.97 -19.93
CA THR A 195 13.66 21.19 -20.43
C THR A 195 13.00 20.35 -19.34
N LYS A 196 11.70 20.07 -19.46
CA LYS A 196 11.01 19.15 -18.53
C LYS A 196 11.72 17.79 -18.50
N ARG A 197 12.09 17.32 -17.30
CA ARG A 197 12.58 15.95 -17.08
C ARG A 197 11.64 14.97 -17.78
N ARG A 198 12.20 14.09 -18.64
CA ARG A 198 11.46 12.98 -19.25
C ARG A 198 10.80 12.20 -18.11
N GLN A 199 9.47 12.03 -18.16
CA GLN A 199 8.80 11.17 -17.19
C GLN A 199 9.53 9.82 -17.16
N ALA A 200 9.78 9.31 -15.96
CA ALA A 200 10.25 7.94 -15.83
C ALA A 200 9.30 7.04 -16.65
N GLY A 201 9.86 6.12 -17.43
CA GLY A 201 9.09 5.27 -18.35
C GLY A 201 7.90 4.60 -17.66
N SER A 202 6.89 4.23 -18.45
CA SER A 202 5.65 3.62 -17.98
C SER A 202 5.95 2.52 -16.94
N ARG A 203 5.12 2.46 -15.89
CA ARG A 203 5.16 1.37 -14.92
C ARG A 203 5.15 0.05 -15.71
N ARG A 204 6.15 -0.80 -15.51
CA ARG A 204 6.13 -2.14 -16.10
C ARG A 204 4.98 -2.90 -15.45
N VAL A 205 3.91 -3.12 -16.20
CA VAL A 205 2.85 -4.04 -15.81
C VAL A 205 3.41 -5.45 -16.02
N PRO A 206 3.31 -6.36 -15.04
CA PRO A 206 3.61 -7.77 -15.25
C PRO A 206 2.84 -8.33 -16.46
N GLU A 207 3.49 -9.20 -17.25
CA GLU A 207 2.87 -9.85 -18.41
C GLU A 207 1.62 -10.67 -18.05
N LYS A 208 1.59 -11.23 -16.84
CA LYS A 208 0.50 -12.09 -16.34
C LYS A 208 -0.16 -11.55 -15.08
N PHE A 209 -1.44 -11.86 -14.95
CA PHE A 209 -2.22 -11.52 -13.78
C PHE A 209 -1.85 -12.40 -12.57
N ASN A 210 -1.35 -11.79 -11.49
CA ASN A 210 -1.14 -12.49 -10.22
C ASN A 210 -2.42 -12.48 -9.37
N SER A 211 -3.17 -13.59 -9.41
CA SER A 211 -4.40 -13.74 -8.61
C SER A 211 -4.14 -13.93 -7.10
N ALA A 212 -2.90 -14.25 -6.69
CA ALA A 212 -2.57 -14.45 -5.28
C ALA A 212 -2.75 -13.17 -4.45
N TYR A 213 -2.56 -11.99 -5.06
CA TYR A 213 -2.84 -10.69 -4.44
C TYR A 213 -4.30 -10.55 -3.96
N LEU A 214 -5.26 -11.19 -4.63
CA LEU A 214 -6.68 -11.07 -4.29
C LEU A 214 -7.07 -11.90 -3.05
N ARG A 215 -6.19 -12.80 -2.62
CA ARG A 215 -6.43 -13.64 -1.43
C ARG A 215 -6.23 -12.79 -0.18
N ARG A 216 -7.23 -12.78 0.71
CA ARG A 216 -7.09 -12.14 2.02
C ARG A 216 -6.12 -12.95 2.87
N THR A 217 -5.02 -12.31 3.24
CA THR A 217 -3.99 -12.86 4.14
C THR A 217 -3.66 -11.84 5.22
N SER A 218 -3.29 -12.30 6.41
CA SER A 218 -2.74 -11.42 7.46
C SER A 218 -1.36 -10.89 7.06
N ARG A 219 -0.99 -9.69 7.53
CA ARG A 219 0.38 -9.18 7.41
C ARG A 219 1.30 -10.00 8.31
N VAL A 220 2.45 -10.42 7.80
CA VAL A 220 3.48 -11.02 8.66
C VAL A 220 3.98 -9.99 9.65
N ALA A 221 3.96 -10.33 10.94
CA ALA A 221 4.51 -9.47 11.99
C ALA A 221 6.03 -9.47 11.90
N THR A 222 6.63 -8.28 11.93
CA THR A 222 8.08 -8.14 11.99
C THR A 222 8.58 -8.59 13.36
N PRO A 223 9.63 -9.41 13.45
CA PRO A 223 10.19 -9.79 14.74
C PRO A 223 10.71 -8.54 15.46
N GLU A 224 10.42 -8.43 16.76
CA GLU A 224 10.93 -7.36 17.60
C GLU A 224 11.60 -7.95 18.84
N LEU A 225 12.65 -7.29 19.32
CA LEU A 225 13.25 -7.61 20.61
C LEU A 225 12.23 -7.37 21.73
N SER A 226 12.31 -8.16 22.81
CA SER A 226 11.49 -7.91 24.00
C SER A 226 11.88 -6.58 24.66
N PRO A 227 10.98 -5.90 25.40
CA PRO A 227 11.34 -4.67 26.11
C PRO A 227 12.55 -4.83 27.03
N ALA A 228 12.71 -5.99 27.68
CA ALA A 228 13.84 -6.30 28.55
C ALA A 228 15.18 -6.42 27.80
N GLU A 229 15.17 -6.82 26.53
CA GLU A 229 16.37 -6.84 25.69
C GLU A 229 16.66 -5.47 25.08
N ARG A 230 15.62 -4.73 24.65
CA ARG A 230 15.77 -3.36 24.10
C ARG A 230 16.50 -2.42 25.04
N VAL A 231 16.19 -2.48 26.34
CA VAL A 231 16.78 -1.58 27.35
C VAL A 231 18.26 -1.88 27.65
N LYS A 232 18.80 -3.04 27.25
CA LYS A 232 20.19 -3.42 27.54
C LYS A 232 21.21 -2.82 26.57
N SER A 233 20.76 -2.30 25.43
CA SER A 233 21.66 -1.84 24.37
C SER A 233 21.13 -0.58 23.69
N LEU A 234 22.05 0.35 23.44
CA LEU A 234 21.79 1.48 22.55
C LEU A 234 21.93 1.11 21.07
N ASP A 235 22.77 0.13 20.77
CA ASP A 235 23.20 -0.18 19.40
C ASP A 235 22.46 -1.40 18.82
N ALA A 236 21.62 -2.07 19.61
CA ALA A 236 20.81 -3.19 19.14
C ALA A 236 19.59 -2.68 18.37
N GLU A 237 19.34 -3.30 17.21
CA GLU A 237 18.14 -3.02 16.42
C GLU A 237 16.92 -3.63 17.11
N ASP A 238 15.92 -2.79 17.41
CA ASP A 238 14.70 -3.22 18.10
C ASP A 238 13.83 -4.15 17.23
N THR A 239 13.97 -4.03 15.91
CA THR A 239 13.11 -4.68 14.91
C THR A 239 13.99 -5.42 13.91
N GLY A 240 13.83 -6.73 13.81
CA GLY A 240 14.61 -7.56 12.90
C GLY A 240 14.04 -7.63 11.48
N GLY A 241 14.82 -8.20 10.56
CA GLY A 241 14.34 -8.55 9.23
C GLY A 241 13.32 -9.69 9.26
N LEU A 242 12.51 -9.80 8.19
CA LEU A 242 11.68 -10.98 7.97
C LEU A 242 12.53 -12.14 7.45
N GLU A 243 12.19 -13.36 7.87
CA GLU A 243 12.79 -14.58 7.32
C GLU A 243 12.53 -14.69 5.81
N PRO A 244 13.45 -15.27 5.01
CA PRO A 244 13.32 -15.36 3.56
C PRO A 244 11.98 -15.96 3.07
N ALA A 245 11.43 -16.94 3.80
CA ALA A 245 10.13 -17.53 3.50
C ALA A 245 8.95 -16.56 3.69
N ALA A 246 9.00 -15.73 4.74
CA ALA A 246 8.02 -14.68 4.97
C ALA A 246 8.15 -13.59 3.90
N VAL A 247 9.38 -13.19 3.54
CA VAL A 247 9.64 -12.25 2.44
C VAL A 247 9.06 -12.79 1.13
N ALA A 248 9.28 -14.06 0.80
CA ALA A 248 8.74 -14.67 -0.40
C ALA A 248 7.20 -14.68 -0.40
N THR A 249 6.57 -14.97 0.75
CA THR A 249 5.11 -14.93 0.90
C THR A 249 4.56 -13.52 0.68
N GLU A 250 5.19 -12.53 1.29
CA GLU A 250 4.86 -11.10 1.16
C GLU A 250 5.09 -10.58 -0.27
N ALA A 251 6.16 -11.03 -0.94
CA ALA A 251 6.44 -10.68 -2.33
C ALA A 251 5.46 -11.33 -3.32
N ASN A 252 5.05 -12.58 -3.07
CA ASN A 252 4.09 -13.30 -3.92
C ASN A 252 2.67 -12.75 -3.85
N ARG A 253 2.34 -11.94 -2.84
CA ARG A 253 1.11 -11.15 -2.81
C ARG A 253 1.28 -9.73 -3.34
N CYS A 254 2.40 -9.38 -3.98
CA CYS A 254 2.60 -8.03 -4.49
C CYS A 254 1.51 -7.67 -5.51
N PHE A 255 1.04 -6.43 -5.42
CA PHE A 255 -0.02 -5.89 -6.26
C PHE A 255 0.40 -5.91 -7.73
N ASN A 256 -0.45 -6.47 -8.60
CA ASN A 256 -0.30 -6.23 -10.03
C ASN A 256 -0.64 -4.76 -10.30
N CYS A 257 0.38 -3.92 -10.54
CA CYS A 257 0.23 -2.47 -10.77
C CYS A 257 -0.49 -2.09 -12.07
N GLY A 258 -1.02 -3.07 -12.83
CA GLY A 258 -1.82 -2.87 -14.04
C GLY A 258 -3.33 -2.74 -13.78
N CYS A 259 -4.03 -2.00 -14.64
CA CYS A 259 -5.49 -2.02 -14.68
C CYS A 259 -5.93 -3.29 -15.42
N VAL A 260 -6.47 -4.26 -14.68
CA VAL A 260 -6.81 -5.57 -15.23
C VAL A 260 -8.29 -5.63 -15.55
N ALA A 261 -8.63 -5.76 -16.83
CA ALA A 261 -10.00 -5.96 -17.28
C ALA A 261 -10.28 -7.43 -17.59
N ILE A 262 -11.52 -7.87 -17.41
CA ILE A 262 -12.00 -9.14 -17.97
C ILE A 262 -12.14 -9.00 -19.49
N ASN A 263 -11.92 -10.08 -20.23
CA ASN A 263 -12.20 -10.08 -21.66
C ASN A 263 -13.73 -10.10 -21.89
N PRO A 264 -14.33 -9.09 -22.57
CA PRO A 264 -15.78 -8.99 -22.72
C PRO A 264 -16.27 -9.47 -24.10
N SER A 265 -15.41 -10.12 -24.90
CA SER A 265 -15.72 -10.50 -26.28
C SER A 265 -16.76 -11.62 -26.36
N ASP A 266 -17.76 -11.45 -27.23
CA ASP A 266 -18.68 -12.54 -27.59
C ASP A 266 -18.07 -13.46 -28.67
N MET A 267 -17.21 -12.91 -29.53
CA MET A 267 -16.59 -13.65 -30.63
C MET A 267 -15.48 -14.58 -30.14
N ALA A 268 -14.71 -14.17 -29.13
CA ALA A 268 -13.59 -14.95 -28.63
C ALA A 268 -13.97 -16.38 -28.20
N PRO A 269 -14.94 -16.59 -27.29
CA PRO A 269 -15.32 -17.95 -26.89
C PRO A 269 -15.89 -18.76 -28.07
N ALA A 270 -16.63 -18.12 -28.99
CA ALA A 270 -17.18 -18.80 -30.16
C ALA A 270 -16.09 -19.30 -31.11
N LEU A 271 -15.13 -18.44 -31.46
CA LEU A 271 -13.99 -18.79 -32.32
C LEU A 271 -13.12 -19.87 -31.67
N ILE A 272 -12.89 -19.79 -30.36
CA ILE A 272 -12.13 -20.80 -29.62
C ILE A 272 -12.85 -22.16 -29.61
N ALA A 273 -14.16 -22.17 -29.35
CA ALA A 273 -14.97 -23.38 -29.37
C ALA A 273 -14.97 -24.04 -30.75
N MET A 274 -15.01 -23.24 -31.83
CA MET A 274 -14.95 -23.72 -33.21
C MET A 274 -13.55 -24.12 -33.67
N GLY A 275 -12.50 -23.88 -32.88
CA GLY A 275 -11.12 -24.16 -33.29
C GLY A 275 -10.64 -23.28 -34.44
N ALA A 276 -11.08 -22.03 -34.48
CA ALA A 276 -10.71 -21.08 -35.51
C ALA A 276 -9.23 -20.66 -35.42
N LYS A 277 -8.68 -20.23 -36.56
CA LYS A 277 -7.36 -19.62 -36.68
C LYS A 277 -7.49 -18.19 -37.17
N ILE A 278 -6.66 -17.31 -36.62
CA ILE A 278 -6.61 -15.89 -36.95
C ILE A 278 -5.35 -15.65 -37.76
N LYS A 279 -5.51 -15.23 -39.02
CA LYS A 279 -4.40 -14.87 -39.90
C LYS A 279 -4.23 -13.36 -39.88
N THR A 280 -3.00 -12.94 -39.67
CA THR A 280 -2.58 -11.55 -39.64
C THR A 280 -1.67 -11.26 -40.83
N THR A 281 -1.25 -10.01 -40.98
CA THR A 281 -0.20 -9.63 -41.94
C THR A 281 1.16 -10.32 -41.69
N ARG A 282 1.34 -10.97 -40.53
CA ARG A 282 2.63 -11.55 -40.13
C ARG A 282 2.58 -13.06 -39.87
N ARG A 283 1.46 -13.61 -39.40
CA ARG A 283 1.38 -14.99 -38.91
C ARG A 283 -0.05 -15.53 -38.87
N VAL A 284 -0.17 -16.82 -38.64
CA VAL A 284 -1.43 -17.49 -38.31
C VAL A 284 -1.36 -17.96 -36.86
N VAL A 285 -2.39 -17.64 -36.08
CA VAL A 285 -2.45 -17.90 -34.63
C VAL A 285 -3.76 -18.61 -34.30
N GLU A 286 -3.71 -19.66 -33.49
CA GLU A 286 -4.93 -20.29 -32.95
C GLU A 286 -5.76 -19.25 -32.17
N ALA A 287 -7.09 -19.26 -32.32
CA ALA A 287 -7.95 -18.28 -31.64
C ALA A 287 -7.73 -18.24 -30.11
N ALA A 288 -7.45 -19.39 -29.49
CA ALA A 288 -7.17 -19.47 -28.06
C ALA A 288 -5.91 -18.69 -27.66
N LEU A 289 -4.87 -18.73 -28.49
CA LEU A 289 -3.62 -18.00 -28.26
C LEU A 289 -3.75 -16.53 -28.66
N PHE A 290 -4.57 -16.22 -29.67
CA PHE A 290 -4.76 -14.86 -30.14
C PHE A 290 -5.33 -13.93 -29.05
N PHE A 291 -6.20 -14.44 -28.19
CA PHE A 291 -6.83 -13.71 -27.09
C PHE A 291 -6.11 -13.82 -25.73
N ASP A 292 -5.06 -14.64 -25.61
CA ASP A 292 -4.15 -14.72 -24.44
C ASP A 292 -3.10 -13.60 -24.53
N ALA A 293 -3.55 -12.37 -24.29
CA ALA A 293 -2.79 -11.16 -24.55
C ALA A 293 -2.14 -10.55 -23.29
N GLY A 294 -2.29 -11.19 -22.13
CA GLY A 294 -1.82 -10.65 -20.85
C GLY A 294 -2.72 -9.55 -20.27
N VAL A 295 -2.12 -8.68 -19.47
CA VAL A 295 -2.84 -7.76 -18.57
C VAL A 295 -3.19 -6.41 -19.22
N ASP A 296 -2.40 -5.96 -20.18
CA ASP A 296 -2.48 -4.62 -20.79
C ASP A 296 -2.90 -4.64 -22.26
N LYS A 297 -3.21 -5.81 -22.82
CA LYS A 297 -3.67 -6.00 -24.20
C LYS A 297 -4.90 -6.90 -24.26
N THR A 298 -5.63 -6.81 -25.36
CA THR A 298 -6.79 -7.66 -25.65
C THR A 298 -6.50 -8.74 -26.70
N THR A 299 -5.39 -8.59 -27.43
CA THR A 299 -4.89 -9.53 -28.43
C THR A 299 -3.36 -9.55 -28.44
N VAL A 300 -2.76 -10.62 -28.96
CA VAL A 300 -1.29 -10.78 -29.06
C VAL A 300 -0.63 -9.95 -30.17
N LEU A 301 -1.38 -9.07 -30.84
CA LEU A 301 -0.89 -8.27 -31.97
C LEU A 301 0.25 -7.34 -31.57
N ASP A 302 1.25 -7.27 -32.45
CA ASP A 302 2.26 -6.22 -32.40
C ASP A 302 1.73 -4.90 -32.98
N ASN A 303 2.46 -3.81 -32.74
CA ASN A 303 2.23 -2.56 -33.47
C ASN A 303 2.34 -2.84 -34.98
N ASP A 304 1.40 -2.30 -35.74
CA ASP A 304 1.29 -2.44 -37.20
C ASP A 304 1.03 -3.90 -37.67
N GLU A 305 0.58 -4.79 -36.80
CA GLU A 305 0.04 -6.10 -37.16
C GLU A 305 -1.49 -6.03 -37.22
N ILE A 306 -2.09 -6.44 -38.35
CA ILE A 306 -3.55 -6.42 -38.54
C ILE A 306 -4.07 -7.81 -38.89
N VAL A 307 -5.28 -8.13 -38.42
CA VAL A 307 -6.00 -9.35 -38.82
C VAL A 307 -6.49 -9.17 -40.26
N VAL A 308 -6.20 -10.14 -41.12
CA VAL A 308 -6.60 -10.13 -42.53
C VAL A 308 -7.64 -11.19 -42.85
N GLU A 309 -7.69 -12.27 -42.08
CA GLU A 309 -8.58 -13.40 -42.34
C GLU A 309 -8.84 -14.20 -41.04
N ILE A 310 -10.06 -14.73 -40.90
CA ILE A 310 -10.45 -15.64 -39.82
C ILE A 310 -10.88 -16.94 -40.47
N GLU A 311 -10.12 -18.01 -40.24
CA GLU A 311 -10.41 -19.34 -40.74
C GLU A 311 -11.19 -20.12 -39.68
N VAL A 312 -12.45 -20.43 -39.96
CA VAL A 312 -13.28 -21.27 -39.10
C VAL A 312 -13.41 -22.65 -39.76
N PRO A 313 -12.86 -23.72 -39.17
CA PRO A 313 -12.93 -25.04 -39.78
C PRO A 313 -14.38 -25.52 -39.87
N ALA A 314 -14.70 -26.21 -40.96
CA ALA A 314 -15.99 -26.86 -41.10
C ALA A 314 -16.18 -27.89 -39.95
N PRO A 315 -17.29 -27.85 -39.20
CA PRO A 315 -17.55 -28.81 -38.14
C PRO A 315 -17.60 -30.24 -38.66
N GLY A 316 -17.11 -31.19 -37.85
CA GLY A 316 -17.23 -32.60 -38.16
C GLY A 316 -18.70 -33.04 -38.23
N ALA A 317 -18.96 -34.14 -38.95
CA ALA A 317 -20.30 -34.73 -38.97
C ALA A 317 -20.74 -35.10 -37.53
N GLY A 318 -21.93 -34.65 -37.12
CA GLY A 318 -22.43 -34.85 -35.76
C GLY A 318 -21.97 -33.79 -34.74
N THR A 319 -21.23 -32.75 -35.16
CA THR A 319 -20.94 -31.59 -34.31
C THR A 319 -22.13 -30.63 -34.24
N ARG A 320 -22.53 -30.30 -33.02
CA ARG A 320 -23.48 -29.21 -32.72
C ARG A 320 -22.78 -28.11 -31.94
N CYS A 321 -23.21 -26.87 -32.16
CA CYS A 321 -22.61 -25.70 -31.54
C CYS A 321 -23.68 -24.85 -30.85
N LYS A 322 -23.33 -24.26 -29.71
CA LYS A 322 -24.22 -23.39 -28.94
C LYS A 322 -23.44 -22.23 -28.33
N PHE A 323 -23.94 -21.01 -28.55
CA PHE A 323 -23.50 -19.81 -27.83
C PHE A 323 -24.65 -19.29 -26.96
N ILE A 324 -24.35 -18.91 -25.72
CA ILE A 324 -25.31 -18.31 -24.78
C ILE A 324 -24.63 -17.18 -24.02
N LYS A 325 -25.35 -16.07 -23.87
CA LYS A 325 -24.91 -14.87 -23.16
C LYS A 325 -25.93 -14.45 -22.12
N THR A 326 -25.44 -14.04 -20.95
CA THR A 326 -26.19 -13.30 -19.95
C THR A 326 -25.65 -11.88 -19.90
N ALA A 327 -26.52 -10.88 -20.07
CA ALA A 327 -26.22 -9.45 -19.99
C ALA A 327 -27.41 -8.71 -19.37
N LEU A 328 -27.20 -7.47 -18.90
CA LEU A 328 -28.28 -6.68 -18.29
C LEU A 328 -29.24 -6.16 -19.36
N ARG A 329 -28.70 -5.76 -20.51
CA ARG A 329 -29.45 -5.24 -21.65
C ARG A 329 -29.39 -6.24 -22.81
N LYS A 330 -30.49 -6.31 -23.57
CA LYS A 330 -30.62 -7.25 -24.70
C LYS A 330 -29.92 -6.79 -25.98
N SER A 331 -29.63 -5.49 -26.11
CA SER A 331 -28.97 -4.89 -27.27
C SER A 331 -27.68 -4.17 -26.83
N ILE A 332 -26.58 -4.45 -27.53
CA ILE A 332 -25.27 -3.77 -27.41
C ILE A 332 -24.85 -3.63 -25.94
N ASP A 333 -24.61 -4.78 -25.29
CA ASP A 333 -24.16 -4.84 -23.90
C ASP A 333 -22.98 -5.79 -23.75
N PHE A 334 -22.16 -5.57 -22.72
CA PHE A 334 -21.10 -6.52 -22.38
C PHE A 334 -21.68 -7.74 -21.66
N PRO A 335 -21.13 -8.95 -21.88
CA PRO A 335 -21.56 -10.13 -21.15
C PRO A 335 -21.23 -9.99 -19.66
N ILE A 336 -22.21 -10.30 -18.80
CA ILE A 336 -21.93 -10.65 -17.40
C ILE A 336 -21.13 -11.95 -17.38
N VAL A 337 -21.61 -12.95 -18.13
CA VAL A 337 -20.93 -14.19 -18.51
C VAL A 337 -21.47 -14.60 -19.88
N ASN A 338 -20.62 -15.13 -20.75
CA ASN A 338 -21.05 -15.86 -21.94
C ASN A 338 -20.32 -17.21 -22.01
N CYS A 339 -20.86 -18.13 -22.80
CA CYS A 339 -20.30 -19.46 -23.00
C CYS A 339 -20.57 -19.93 -24.42
N ALA A 340 -19.57 -20.52 -25.06
CA ALA A 340 -19.68 -21.21 -26.32
C ALA A 340 -19.29 -22.67 -26.15
N ALA A 341 -20.03 -23.57 -26.77
CA ALA A 341 -19.72 -24.99 -26.85
C ALA A 341 -19.79 -25.48 -28.30
N ALA A 342 -18.85 -26.34 -28.69
CA ALA A 342 -18.92 -27.15 -29.90
C ALA A 342 -18.66 -28.60 -29.49
N ILE A 343 -19.65 -29.47 -29.70
CA ILE A 343 -19.59 -30.87 -29.23
C ILE A 343 -19.93 -31.79 -30.39
N GLU A 344 -19.01 -32.71 -30.69
CA GLU A 344 -19.18 -33.78 -31.66
C GLU A 344 -19.68 -35.03 -30.95
N SER A 345 -20.84 -35.52 -31.38
CA SER A 345 -21.44 -36.75 -30.86
C SER A 345 -21.49 -37.83 -31.94
N ARG A 346 -21.19 -39.07 -31.55
CA ARG A 346 -21.31 -40.26 -32.41
C ARG A 346 -21.98 -41.38 -31.62
N ASN A 347 -23.00 -42.01 -32.20
CA ASN A 347 -23.76 -43.08 -31.54
C ASN A 347 -24.29 -42.70 -30.14
N GLY A 348 -24.74 -41.44 -29.98
CA GLY A 348 -25.33 -40.95 -28.73
C GLY A 348 -24.33 -40.60 -27.62
N THR A 349 -23.01 -40.65 -27.88
CA THR A 349 -21.98 -40.26 -26.91
C THR A 349 -21.05 -39.19 -27.48
N VAL A 350 -20.49 -38.36 -26.58
CA VAL A 350 -19.57 -37.28 -26.93
C VAL A 350 -18.22 -37.87 -27.34
N ARG A 351 -17.78 -37.56 -28.57
CA ARG A 351 -16.45 -37.89 -29.08
C ARG A 351 -15.45 -36.78 -28.73
N SER A 352 -15.84 -35.53 -28.96
CA SER A 352 -15.01 -34.36 -28.69
C SER A 352 -15.88 -33.20 -28.24
N ALA A 353 -15.34 -32.35 -27.36
CA ALA A 353 -16.00 -31.15 -26.88
C ALA A 353 -14.98 -30.01 -26.78
N ARG A 354 -15.40 -28.80 -27.14
CA ARG A 354 -14.71 -27.55 -26.84
C ARG A 354 -15.68 -26.61 -26.16
N ILE A 355 -15.37 -26.18 -24.95
CA ILE A 355 -16.23 -25.33 -24.12
C ILE A 355 -15.42 -24.13 -23.66
N CYS A 356 -15.84 -22.93 -24.01
CA CYS A 356 -15.14 -21.69 -23.64
C CYS A 356 -16.10 -20.70 -22.98
N LEU A 357 -15.75 -20.26 -21.78
CA LEU A 357 -16.41 -19.15 -21.09
C LEU A 357 -15.67 -17.84 -21.38
N ASN A 358 -16.36 -16.72 -21.24
CA ASN A 358 -15.72 -15.41 -21.19
C ASN A 358 -16.37 -14.50 -20.13
N ALA A 359 -15.76 -13.32 -19.90
CA ALA A 359 -16.17 -12.36 -18.87
C ALA A 359 -16.11 -12.88 -17.41
N VAL A 360 -15.37 -13.98 -17.22
CA VAL A 360 -15.10 -14.62 -15.91
C VAL A 360 -13.63 -14.57 -15.53
N TYR A 361 -12.74 -14.27 -16.49
CA TYR A 361 -11.30 -14.14 -16.31
C TYR A 361 -10.72 -13.09 -17.29
N THR A 362 -9.42 -12.81 -17.20
CA THR A 362 -8.73 -11.79 -18.04
C THR A 362 -8.67 -12.20 -19.51
N GLU A 363 -8.77 -13.49 -19.78
CA GLU A 363 -8.77 -14.13 -21.08
C GLU A 363 -9.96 -15.10 -21.19
N PRO A 364 -10.37 -15.47 -22.42
CA PRO A 364 -11.36 -16.52 -22.60
C PRO A 364 -10.92 -17.83 -21.93
N TYR A 365 -11.78 -18.39 -21.09
CA TYR A 365 -11.46 -19.56 -20.28
C TYR A 365 -11.95 -20.84 -20.94
N ARG A 366 -11.01 -21.65 -21.45
CA ARG A 366 -11.33 -22.98 -21.99
C ARG A 366 -11.51 -23.99 -20.85
N ALA A 367 -12.71 -24.55 -20.75
CA ALA A 367 -13.12 -25.46 -19.69
C ALA A 367 -12.68 -26.91 -19.97
N THR A 368 -11.37 -27.16 -20.07
CA THR A 368 -10.81 -28.47 -20.43
C THR A 368 -11.24 -29.61 -19.49
N ALA A 369 -11.35 -29.35 -18.18
CA ALA A 369 -11.85 -30.35 -17.22
C ALA A 369 -13.28 -30.83 -17.56
N ALA A 370 -14.16 -29.91 -17.97
CA ALA A 370 -15.50 -30.24 -18.42
C ALA A 370 -15.50 -30.96 -19.78
N GLU A 371 -14.63 -30.53 -20.71
CA GLU A 371 -14.44 -31.20 -22.00
C GLU A 371 -14.02 -32.66 -21.82
N ASP A 372 -13.05 -32.91 -20.94
CA ASP A 372 -12.54 -34.25 -20.62
C ASP A 372 -13.58 -35.10 -19.89
N TYR A 373 -14.33 -34.50 -18.95
CA TYR A 373 -15.41 -35.19 -18.25
C TYR A 373 -16.49 -35.72 -19.20
N LEU A 374 -16.80 -34.99 -20.27
CA LEU A 374 -17.88 -35.35 -21.20
C LEU A 374 -17.50 -36.47 -22.17
N LYS A 375 -16.22 -36.66 -22.49
CA LYS A 375 -15.77 -37.66 -23.47
C LYS A 375 -16.28 -39.06 -23.11
N GLY A 376 -16.89 -39.72 -24.09
CA GLY A 376 -17.47 -41.07 -23.96
C GLY A 376 -18.83 -41.12 -23.25
N LYS A 377 -19.39 -39.99 -22.79
CA LYS A 377 -20.69 -39.95 -22.10
C LYS A 377 -21.80 -39.40 -23.01
N PRO A 378 -23.07 -39.76 -22.77
CA PRO A 378 -24.19 -39.10 -23.43
C PRO A 378 -24.37 -37.68 -22.89
N ILE A 379 -24.94 -36.80 -23.72
CA ILE A 379 -25.40 -35.48 -23.27
C ILE A 379 -26.74 -35.67 -22.56
N SER A 380 -26.77 -35.39 -21.26
CA SER A 380 -27.97 -35.46 -20.43
C SER A 380 -27.94 -34.34 -19.38
N GLU A 381 -29.07 -34.13 -18.70
CA GLU A 381 -29.17 -33.20 -17.58
C GLU A 381 -28.12 -33.45 -16.50
N SER A 382 -27.85 -34.73 -16.17
CA SER A 382 -26.89 -35.12 -15.15
C SER A 382 -25.45 -34.93 -15.59
N THR A 383 -25.09 -35.34 -16.82
CA THR A 383 -23.72 -35.19 -17.31
C THR A 383 -23.36 -33.73 -17.56
N ALA A 384 -24.30 -32.92 -18.07
CA ALA A 384 -24.10 -31.49 -18.26
C ALA A 384 -23.98 -30.73 -16.92
N ALA A 385 -24.76 -31.11 -15.90
CA ALA A 385 -24.66 -30.51 -14.57
C ALA A 385 -23.32 -30.83 -13.90
N ALA A 386 -22.86 -32.08 -13.96
CA ALA A 386 -21.57 -32.48 -13.40
C ALA A 386 -20.41 -31.79 -14.13
N ALA A 387 -20.43 -31.74 -15.46
CA ALA A 387 -19.43 -31.01 -16.24
C ALA A 387 -19.38 -29.51 -15.89
N ALA A 388 -20.54 -28.88 -15.65
CA ALA A 388 -20.60 -27.50 -15.22
C ALA A 388 -20.02 -27.28 -13.81
N GLU A 389 -20.14 -28.25 -12.91
CA GLU A 389 -19.55 -28.17 -11.57
C GLU A 389 -18.02 -28.20 -11.63
N GLU A 390 -17.44 -29.06 -12.48
CA GLU A 390 -15.99 -29.13 -12.72
C GLU A 390 -15.40 -27.75 -13.11
N VAL A 391 -16.15 -26.95 -13.88
CA VAL A 391 -15.72 -25.59 -14.26
C VAL A 391 -15.69 -24.65 -13.07
N THR A 392 -16.68 -24.73 -12.20
CA THR A 392 -16.88 -23.74 -11.13
C THR A 392 -16.26 -24.10 -9.80
N ALA A 393 -15.87 -25.35 -9.58
CA ALA A 393 -15.32 -25.84 -8.31
C ALA A 393 -14.04 -25.08 -7.87
N ALA A 394 -13.20 -24.67 -8.83
CA ALA A 394 -11.97 -23.92 -8.59
C ALA A 394 -12.13 -22.38 -8.71
N ALA A 395 -13.35 -21.88 -8.93
CA ALA A 395 -13.58 -20.46 -9.16
C ALA A 395 -13.35 -19.64 -7.88
N PHE A 396 -12.56 -18.57 -7.99
CA PHE A 396 -12.29 -17.65 -6.89
C PHE A 396 -13.03 -16.31 -7.12
N PRO A 397 -14.16 -16.06 -6.44
CA PRO A 397 -14.92 -14.84 -6.66
C PRO A 397 -14.33 -13.64 -5.90
N LEU A 398 -14.42 -12.47 -6.53
CA LEU A 398 -14.19 -11.19 -5.85
C LEU A 398 -15.45 -10.70 -5.14
N LEU A 399 -15.27 -9.75 -4.21
CA LEU A 399 -16.32 -9.24 -3.30
C LEU A 399 -17.68 -9.05 -3.97
N ASN A 400 -17.71 -8.45 -5.16
CA ASN A 400 -18.95 -8.10 -5.85
C ASN A 400 -19.31 -9.02 -7.03
N ASN A 401 -18.61 -10.12 -7.24
CA ASN A 401 -18.77 -10.99 -8.42
C ASN A 401 -19.10 -12.45 -8.10
N ALA A 402 -19.35 -12.79 -6.83
CA ALA A 402 -19.68 -14.17 -6.43
C ALA A 402 -20.89 -14.76 -7.17
N TYR A 403 -21.90 -13.93 -7.46
CA TYR A 403 -23.08 -14.34 -8.22
C TYR A 403 -22.76 -14.87 -9.63
N LYS A 404 -21.63 -14.44 -10.24
CA LYS A 404 -21.22 -14.89 -11.57
C LYS A 404 -20.92 -16.38 -11.62
N ILE A 405 -20.52 -17.00 -10.51
CA ILE A 405 -20.24 -18.45 -10.45
C ILE A 405 -21.51 -19.24 -10.77
N GLN A 406 -22.64 -18.87 -10.17
CA GLN A 406 -23.92 -19.51 -10.45
C GLN A 406 -24.35 -19.32 -11.92
N ILE A 407 -24.14 -18.12 -12.47
CA ILE A 407 -24.44 -17.83 -13.88
C ILE A 407 -23.54 -18.68 -14.80
N ALA A 408 -22.24 -18.75 -14.54
CA ALA A 408 -21.29 -19.54 -15.30
C ALA A 408 -21.67 -21.03 -15.31
N ARG A 409 -21.96 -21.59 -14.13
CA ARG A 409 -22.46 -22.97 -13.99
C ARG A 409 -23.70 -23.23 -14.85
N ALA A 410 -24.69 -22.33 -14.76
CA ALA A 410 -25.92 -22.46 -15.53
C ALA A 410 -25.69 -22.34 -17.05
N LEU A 411 -24.82 -21.41 -17.49
CA LEU A 411 -24.53 -21.22 -18.91
C LEU A 411 -23.75 -22.39 -19.51
N VAL A 412 -22.77 -22.95 -18.81
CA VAL A 412 -22.04 -24.15 -19.26
C VAL A 412 -23.00 -25.32 -19.43
N LYS A 413 -23.81 -25.61 -18.40
CA LYS A 413 -24.83 -26.66 -18.48
C LYS A 413 -25.76 -26.49 -19.70
N ARG A 414 -26.29 -25.29 -19.89
CA ARG A 414 -27.21 -24.98 -21.01
C ARG A 414 -26.52 -25.03 -22.37
N ALA A 415 -25.24 -24.65 -22.46
CA ALA A 415 -24.47 -24.73 -23.69
C ALA A 415 -24.24 -26.18 -24.09
N ILE A 416 -23.89 -27.05 -23.13
CA ILE A 416 -23.72 -28.50 -23.35
C ILE A 416 -25.04 -29.13 -23.80
N LEU A 417 -26.14 -28.90 -23.08
CA LEU A 417 -27.46 -29.43 -23.43
C LEU A 417 -27.94 -28.95 -24.80
N GLY A 418 -27.61 -27.70 -25.16
CA GLY A 418 -27.93 -27.15 -26.49
C GLY A 418 -27.16 -27.80 -27.64
N CYS A 419 -26.13 -28.60 -27.35
CA CYS A 419 -25.41 -29.41 -28.34
C CYS A 419 -25.83 -30.89 -28.32
N GLY A 420 -26.75 -31.28 -27.42
CA GLY A 420 -27.32 -32.62 -27.31
C GLY A 420 -28.27 -32.99 -28.44
#